data_AF-A0A4Q4B3K7-F1
#
_entry.id   AF-A0A4Q4B3K7-F1
#
_cell.length_a   1.000
_cell.length_b   1.000
_cell.length_c   1.000
_cell.angle_alpha   90.00
_cell.angle_beta   90.00
_cell.angle_gamma   90.00
#
_symmetry.space_group_name_H-M   'P 1'
#
loop_
_entity.id
_entity.type
_entity.pdbx_description
1 polymer ?
#
loop_
_entity_poly.entity_id
_entity_poly.type
_entity_poly.pdbx_seq_one_letter_code
_entity_poly.pdbx_strand_id
1 'polypeptide(L)'
;MEEIFLQSFKNLFIERCNHIPLLDMGEDSVRYDFFTALKTEYNLDNYEIKLESAINSQCFIPRADVNAYRKEKPKMDLVVDTLNMCAEFGLFRQNSNEEGTINKTDRLIKTLNDMIRLGLESYFTHRKAYFICVADAKMLRHRLRSGILGAFPSNYPITPNLVAELRQLRTANFDLRFIEKMNELNLSFDATIIFNEPIVADRINMETRLIIWNVTIC
;
A
#
# COMPACT_ATOMS: atom_id res chain seq x y z
N MET A 1 1.54 5.82 14.34
CA MET A 1 0.42 4.92 14.62
C MET A 1 0.71 4.24 15.93
N GLU A 2 -0.26 4.18 16.84
CA GLU A 2 -0.02 3.67 18.20
C GLU A 2 0.07 2.15 18.20
N GLU A 3 0.90 1.60 19.08
CA GLU A 3 1.14 0.15 19.17
C GLU A 3 -0.14 -0.62 19.49
N ILE A 4 -0.98 -0.10 20.38
CA ILE A 4 -2.27 -0.69 20.76
C ILE A 4 -3.16 -0.87 19.52
N PHE A 5 -3.29 0.18 18.70
CA PHE A 5 -4.04 0.12 17.45
C PHE A 5 -3.49 -0.93 16.48
N LEU A 6 -2.17 -0.97 16.31
CA LEU A 6 -1.52 -1.92 15.40
C LEU A 6 -1.76 -3.37 15.82
N GLN A 7 -1.72 -3.66 17.12
CA GLN A 7 -2.03 -4.99 17.65
C GLN A 7 -3.52 -5.32 17.51
N SER A 8 -4.42 -4.36 17.77
CA SER A 8 -5.87 -4.54 17.59
C SER A 8 -6.21 -4.90 16.13
N PHE A 9 -5.66 -4.15 15.16
CA PHE A 9 -5.79 -4.45 13.74
C PHE A 9 -5.23 -5.84 13.38
N LYS A 10 -4.01 -6.17 13.84
CA LYS A 10 -3.41 -7.50 13.62
C LYS A 10 -4.31 -8.62 14.14
N ASN A 11 -4.89 -8.45 15.33
CA ASN A 11 -5.74 -9.44 15.96
C ASN A 11 -7.06 -9.66 15.21
N LEU A 12 -7.71 -8.59 14.73
CA LEU A 12 -8.90 -8.69 13.88
C LEU A 12 -8.60 -9.46 12.58
N PHE A 13 -7.44 -9.20 11.97
CA PHE A 13 -7.04 -9.91 10.77
C PHE A 13 -6.73 -11.40 11.05
N ILE A 14 -6.07 -11.71 12.17
CA ILE A 14 -5.84 -13.10 12.63
C ILE A 14 -7.17 -13.82 12.84
N GLU A 15 -8.13 -13.19 13.52
CA GLU A 15 -9.46 -13.75 13.76
C GLU A 15 -10.14 -14.09 12.43
N ARG A 16 -10.12 -13.17 11.46
CA ARG A 16 -10.63 -13.44 10.11
C ARG A 16 -9.94 -14.64 9.47
N CYS A 17 -8.61 -14.73 9.57
CA CYS A 17 -7.84 -15.85 9.04
C CYS A 17 -8.08 -17.19 9.75
N ASN A 18 -8.66 -17.20 10.96
CA ASN A 18 -9.12 -18.46 11.58
C ASN A 18 -10.41 -18.98 10.93
N HIS A 19 -11.23 -18.07 10.38
CA HIS A 19 -12.54 -18.42 9.79
C HIS A 19 -12.51 -18.56 8.27
N ILE A 20 -11.70 -17.76 7.58
CA ILE A 20 -11.65 -17.67 6.12
C ILE A 20 -10.21 -17.91 5.65
N PRO A 21 -9.96 -18.83 4.69
CA PRO A 21 -8.62 -18.99 4.11
C PRO A 21 -8.12 -17.69 3.48
N LEU A 22 -6.82 -17.37 3.65
CA LEU A 22 -6.22 -16.18 3.03
C LEU A 22 -6.45 -16.14 1.51
N LEU A 23 -6.48 -17.32 0.88
CA LEU A 23 -6.69 -17.51 -0.55
C LEU A 23 -8.09 -17.08 -1.04
N ASP A 24 -9.06 -16.99 -0.14
CA ASP A 24 -10.43 -16.57 -0.45
C ASP A 24 -10.66 -15.09 -0.13
N MET A 25 -9.65 -14.39 0.42
CA MET A 25 -9.75 -12.99 0.80
C MET A 25 -9.33 -12.04 -0.33
N GLY A 26 -10.03 -10.90 -0.44
CA GLY A 26 -9.60 -9.75 -1.23
C GLY A 26 -8.84 -8.73 -0.39
N GLU A 27 -8.27 -7.73 -1.04
CA GLU A 27 -7.64 -6.58 -0.36
C GLU A 27 -8.63 -5.85 0.57
N ASP A 28 -9.91 -5.80 0.17
CA ASP A 28 -11.01 -5.28 0.99
C ASP A 28 -11.06 -5.90 2.40
N SER A 29 -10.72 -7.18 2.57
CA SER A 29 -10.67 -7.81 3.89
C SER A 29 -9.69 -7.10 4.82
N VAL A 30 -8.50 -6.74 4.29
CA VAL A 30 -7.49 -5.97 5.04
C VAL A 30 -8.03 -4.58 5.38
N ARG A 31 -8.71 -3.92 4.42
CA ARG A 31 -9.31 -2.59 4.64
C ARG A 31 -10.39 -2.61 5.71
N TYR A 32 -11.25 -3.64 5.73
CA TYR A 32 -12.32 -3.77 6.71
C TYR A 32 -11.79 -3.98 8.13
N ASP A 33 -10.76 -4.81 8.31
CA ASP A 33 -10.17 -5.03 9.63
C ASP A 33 -9.45 -3.78 10.13
N PHE A 34 -8.78 -3.05 9.24
CA PHE A 34 -8.17 -1.75 9.57
C PHE A 34 -9.22 -0.69 9.94
N PHE A 35 -10.30 -0.59 9.17
CA PHE A 35 -11.44 0.28 9.45
C PHE A 35 -12.07 -0.04 10.81
N THR A 36 -12.23 -1.32 11.13
CA THR A 36 -12.83 -1.76 12.39
C THR A 36 -11.93 -1.43 13.58
N ALA A 37 -10.62 -1.61 13.45
CA ALA A 37 -9.65 -1.17 14.45
C ALA A 37 -9.71 0.35 14.66
N LEU A 38 -9.83 1.13 13.58
CA LEU A 38 -9.87 2.60 13.68
C LEU A 38 -11.08 3.06 14.49
N LYS A 39 -12.25 2.49 14.20
CA LYS A 39 -13.46 2.76 14.95
C LYS A 39 -13.36 2.40 16.42
N THR A 40 -12.75 1.26 16.73
CA THR A 40 -12.73 0.73 18.09
C THR A 40 -11.73 1.48 18.97
N GLU A 41 -10.51 1.66 18.47
CA GLU A 41 -9.40 2.20 19.26
C GLU A 41 -9.41 3.74 19.32
N TYR A 42 -9.91 4.39 18.25
CA TYR A 42 -10.01 5.85 18.20
C TYR A 42 -11.44 6.38 18.37
N ASN A 43 -12.41 5.51 18.66
CA ASN A 43 -13.83 5.84 18.84
C ASN A 43 -14.39 6.70 17.69
N LEU A 44 -14.03 6.34 16.46
CA LEU A 44 -14.45 7.07 15.26
C LEU A 44 -15.82 6.62 14.77
N ASP A 45 -16.60 7.60 14.31
CA ASP A 45 -17.82 7.38 13.57
C ASP A 45 -17.53 6.98 12.11
N ASN A 46 -18.47 6.27 11.48
CA ASN A 46 -18.32 5.80 10.10
C ASN A 46 -18.04 6.95 9.11
N TYR A 47 -18.61 8.14 9.33
CA TYR A 47 -18.46 9.28 8.42
C TYR A 47 -17.07 9.94 8.51
N GLU A 48 -16.31 9.63 9.56
CA GLU A 48 -14.95 10.16 9.77
C GLU A 48 -13.89 9.37 9.00
N ILE A 49 -14.21 8.14 8.59
CA ILE A 49 -13.34 7.27 7.80
C ILE A 49 -13.84 7.27 6.35
N LYS A 50 -13.14 8.00 5.49
CA LYS A 50 -13.49 8.16 4.07
C LYS A 50 -12.77 7.10 3.25
N LEU A 51 -13.51 6.13 2.74
CA LEU A 51 -13.00 5.15 1.79
C LEU A 51 -13.06 5.70 0.37
N GLU A 52 -12.11 5.31 -0.49
CA GLU A 52 -12.15 5.59 -1.93
C GLU A 52 -12.30 7.11 -2.23
N SER A 53 -11.63 7.93 -1.43
CA SER A 53 -11.65 9.39 -1.52
C SER A 53 -10.86 9.85 -2.72
N ALA A 54 -11.33 10.87 -3.44
CA ALA A 54 -10.53 11.49 -4.49
C ALA A 54 -9.20 11.99 -3.90
N ILE A 55 -8.09 11.67 -4.58
CA ILE A 55 -6.77 12.22 -4.24
C ILE A 55 -6.74 13.73 -4.56
N ASN A 56 -5.89 14.50 -3.88
CA ASN A 56 -5.72 15.91 -4.21
C ASN A 56 -5.31 16.05 -5.69
N SER A 57 -6.00 16.93 -6.43
CA SER A 57 -5.80 17.11 -7.87
C SER A 57 -4.40 17.61 -8.23
N GLN A 58 -3.64 18.15 -7.28
CA GLN A 58 -2.26 18.58 -7.49
C GLN A 58 -1.26 17.41 -7.46
N CYS A 59 -1.68 16.22 -6.99
CA CYS A 59 -0.83 15.04 -6.87
C CYS A 59 -0.51 14.36 -8.21
N PHE A 60 -1.18 14.70 -9.30
CA PHE A 60 -1.00 14.02 -10.58
C PHE A 60 -1.19 14.96 -11.76
N ILE A 61 -0.59 14.63 -12.90
CA ILE A 61 -0.86 15.30 -14.17
C ILE A 61 -2.18 14.75 -14.75
N PRO A 62 -3.21 15.57 -14.97
CA PRO A 62 -4.46 15.12 -15.59
C PRO A 62 -4.21 14.58 -17.00
N ARG A 63 -5.00 13.59 -17.42
CA ARG A 63 -4.94 13.10 -18.81
C ARG A 63 -5.43 14.20 -19.76
N ALA A 64 -4.71 14.39 -20.86
CA ALA A 64 -5.05 15.38 -21.88
C ALA A 64 -6.35 15.06 -22.65
N ASP A 65 -6.77 13.80 -22.68
CA ASP A 65 -7.91 13.35 -23.49
C ASP A 65 -9.26 13.50 -22.75
N VAL A 66 -10.08 14.43 -23.26
CA VAL A 66 -11.42 14.76 -22.73
C VAL A 66 -12.44 13.63 -22.99
N ASN A 67 -12.14 12.72 -23.94
CA ASN A 67 -13.03 11.64 -24.39
C ASN A 67 -12.72 10.27 -23.77
N ALA A 68 -11.71 10.17 -22.89
CA ALA A 68 -11.44 8.92 -22.19
C ALA A 68 -12.66 8.48 -21.36
N TYR A 69 -13.22 7.30 -21.67
CA TYR A 69 -14.40 6.73 -21.01
C TYR A 69 -14.27 6.67 -19.47
N ARG A 70 -13.03 6.52 -18.98
CA ARG A 70 -12.66 6.67 -17.57
C ARG A 70 -12.08 8.05 -17.32
N LYS A 71 -12.93 8.99 -16.90
CA LYS A 71 -12.53 10.22 -16.18
C LYS A 71 -12.05 9.88 -14.77
N GLU A 72 -11.21 8.86 -14.61
CA GLU A 72 -10.81 8.33 -13.31
C GLU A 72 -9.88 9.34 -12.63
N LYS A 73 -10.50 10.21 -11.83
CA LYS A 73 -9.84 10.87 -10.71
C LYS A 73 -9.30 9.74 -9.83
N PRO A 74 -7.97 9.62 -9.68
CA PRO A 74 -7.40 8.61 -8.81
C PRO A 74 -7.96 8.78 -7.40
N LYS A 75 -8.07 7.67 -6.68
CA LYS A 75 -8.66 7.63 -5.35
C LYS A 75 -7.67 7.05 -4.36
N MET A 76 -7.60 7.66 -3.19
CA MET A 76 -6.94 7.12 -2.02
C MET A 76 -7.87 6.10 -1.36
N ASP A 77 -7.35 4.91 -1.01
CA ASP A 77 -8.17 3.84 -0.43
C ASP A 77 -8.85 4.28 0.87
N LEU A 78 -8.12 5.01 1.73
CA LEU A 78 -8.62 5.47 3.02
C LEU A 78 -8.04 6.82 3.42
N VAL A 79 -8.90 7.72 3.92
CA VAL A 79 -8.54 9.00 4.51
C VAL A 79 -9.29 9.19 5.83
N VAL A 80 -8.60 9.62 6.87
CA VAL A 80 -9.18 9.96 8.18
C VAL A 80 -8.66 11.33 8.58
N ASP A 81 -9.48 12.36 8.36
CA ASP A 81 -9.07 13.75 8.60
C ASP A 81 -8.83 14.03 10.09
N THR A 82 -9.64 13.43 10.98
CA THR A 82 -9.52 13.61 12.44
C THR A 82 -8.22 13.06 13.01
N LEU A 83 -7.63 12.06 12.36
CA LEU A 83 -6.32 11.49 12.70
C LEU A 83 -5.18 12.03 11.81
N ASN A 84 -5.49 12.96 10.90
CA ASN A 84 -4.58 13.51 9.90
C ASN A 84 -3.80 12.40 9.15
N MET A 85 -4.49 11.41 8.61
CA MET A 85 -3.85 10.27 7.92
C MET A 85 -4.54 9.84 6.62
N CYS A 86 -3.76 9.22 5.74
CA CYS A 86 -4.20 8.49 4.58
C CYS A 86 -3.49 7.13 4.46
N ALA A 87 -4.12 6.17 3.78
CA ALA A 87 -3.53 4.87 3.54
C ALA A 87 -3.93 4.26 2.19
N GLU A 88 -3.02 3.45 1.65
CA GLU A 88 -3.24 2.53 0.52
C GLU A 88 -2.98 1.10 1.00
N PHE A 89 -3.65 0.12 0.41
CA PHE A 89 -3.59 -1.26 0.84
C PHE A 89 -3.01 -2.21 -0.22
N GLY A 90 -2.53 -3.36 0.27
CA GLY A 90 -2.07 -4.46 -0.56
C GLY A 90 -2.35 -5.82 0.07
N LEU A 91 -2.81 -6.76 -0.74
CA LEU A 91 -2.85 -8.18 -0.38
C LEU A 91 -2.04 -8.98 -1.41
N PHE A 92 -0.82 -9.35 -1.05
CA PHE A 92 0.13 -10.06 -1.92
C PHE A 92 0.20 -11.52 -1.55
N ARG A 93 -0.75 -12.26 -2.11
CA ARG A 93 -0.87 -13.71 -1.95
C ARG A 93 -0.80 -14.44 -3.28
N GLN A 94 -0.53 -15.73 -3.23
CA GLN A 94 -0.63 -16.63 -4.38
C GLN A 94 -2.02 -16.63 -5.02
N ASN A 95 -2.04 -16.79 -6.34
CA ASN A 95 -3.27 -16.82 -7.12
C ASN A 95 -3.86 -18.24 -7.15
N SER A 96 -5.18 -18.35 -7.01
CA SER A 96 -6.01 -19.52 -7.37
C SER A 96 -5.88 -20.80 -6.53
N ASN A 97 -4.68 -21.19 -6.04
CA ASN A 97 -4.46 -22.34 -5.15
C ASN A 97 -3.11 -22.24 -4.40
N GLU A 98 -2.80 -23.23 -3.55
CA GLU A 98 -1.58 -23.26 -2.72
C GLU A 98 -0.26 -23.40 -3.50
N GLU A 99 -0.33 -23.96 -4.71
CA GLU A 99 0.82 -24.05 -5.62
C GLU A 99 0.92 -22.83 -6.55
N GLY A 100 -0.04 -21.91 -6.43
CA GLY A 100 -0.20 -20.74 -7.25
C GLY A 100 1.03 -19.85 -7.32
N THR A 101 1.11 -19.08 -8.41
CA THR A 101 2.15 -18.07 -8.59
C THR A 101 1.61 -16.69 -8.26
N ILE A 102 2.53 -15.75 -8.05
CA ILE A 102 2.25 -14.32 -7.94
C ILE A 102 3.27 -13.60 -8.83
N ASN A 103 2.85 -12.57 -9.56
CA ASN A 103 3.78 -11.72 -10.29
C ASN A 103 4.48 -10.77 -9.31
N LYS A 104 5.55 -11.26 -8.70
CA LYS A 104 6.28 -10.58 -7.61
C LYS A 104 6.80 -9.21 -8.03
N THR A 105 7.29 -9.08 -9.26
CA THR A 105 7.79 -7.82 -9.80
C THR A 105 6.65 -6.81 -9.97
N ASP A 106 5.52 -7.24 -10.54
CA ASP A 106 4.34 -6.37 -10.65
C ASP A 106 3.84 -5.88 -9.28
N ARG A 107 3.80 -6.76 -8.26
CA ARG A 107 3.43 -6.37 -6.89
C ARG A 107 4.42 -5.40 -6.24
N LEU A 108 5.71 -5.59 -6.47
CA LEU A 108 6.73 -4.65 -6.00
C LEU A 108 6.58 -3.29 -6.68
N ILE A 109 6.31 -3.25 -7.99
CA ILE A 109 6.08 -1.99 -8.70
C ILE A 109 4.77 -1.33 -8.27
N LYS A 110 3.68 -2.09 -8.03
CA LYS A 110 2.44 -1.59 -7.42
C LYS A 110 2.72 -0.92 -6.07
N THR A 111 3.47 -1.59 -5.21
CA THR A 111 3.87 -1.06 -3.88
C THR A 111 4.51 0.31 -4.01
N LEU A 112 5.49 0.44 -4.93
CA LEU A 112 6.19 1.71 -5.14
C LEU A 112 5.28 2.78 -5.76
N ASN A 113 4.40 2.42 -6.70
CA ASN A 113 3.38 3.34 -7.24
C ASN A 113 2.50 3.91 -6.11
N ASP A 114 1.98 3.04 -5.24
CA ASP A 114 1.09 3.46 -4.16
C ASP A 114 1.84 4.29 -3.11
N MET A 115 3.10 3.98 -2.82
CA MET A 115 3.95 4.81 -1.97
C MET A 115 4.22 6.21 -2.58
N ILE A 116 4.42 6.32 -3.90
CA ILE A 116 4.58 7.62 -4.57
C ILE A 116 3.28 8.42 -4.50
N ARG A 117 2.13 7.77 -4.73
CA ARG A 117 0.81 8.39 -4.61
C ARG A 117 0.57 8.91 -3.18
N LEU A 118 0.90 8.10 -2.18
CA LEU A 118 0.85 8.45 -0.76
C LEU A 118 1.75 9.62 -0.41
N GLY A 119 3.00 9.61 -0.90
CA GLY A 119 3.97 10.69 -0.67
C GLY A 119 3.51 12.03 -1.27
N LEU A 120 2.96 12.00 -2.48
CA LEU A 120 2.40 13.19 -3.13
C LEU A 120 1.16 13.72 -2.39
N GLU A 121 0.24 12.84 -1.98
CA GLU A 121 -0.92 13.25 -1.17
C GLU A 121 -0.48 13.87 0.15
N SER A 122 0.50 13.25 0.83
CA SER A 122 1.08 13.77 2.08
C SER A 122 1.69 15.15 1.88
N TYR A 123 2.40 15.40 0.77
CA TYR A 123 3.01 16.69 0.47
C TYR A 123 1.98 17.83 0.42
N PHE A 124 0.87 17.62 -0.28
CA PHE A 124 -0.15 18.65 -0.46
C PHE A 124 -1.13 18.78 0.70
N THR A 125 -1.38 17.70 1.44
CA THR A 125 -2.43 17.67 2.47
C THR A 125 -1.88 17.61 3.90
N HIS A 126 -0.57 17.42 4.04
CA HIS A 126 0.15 17.28 5.32
C HIS A 126 -0.34 16.10 6.18
N ARG A 127 -1.07 15.16 5.58
CA ARG A 127 -1.48 13.91 6.23
C ARG A 127 -0.31 12.95 6.36
N LYS A 128 -0.31 12.16 7.43
CA LYS A 128 0.58 10.99 7.57
C LYS A 128 0.14 9.91 6.59
N ALA A 129 1.09 9.31 5.88
CA ALA A 129 0.79 8.39 4.79
C ALA A 129 1.31 6.99 5.07
N TYR A 130 0.43 5.99 4.96
CA TYR A 130 0.74 4.61 5.31
C TYR A 130 0.45 3.65 4.16
N PHE A 131 1.40 2.78 3.82
CA PHE A 131 1.12 1.64 2.96
C PHE A 131 0.97 0.40 3.84
N ILE A 132 -0.18 -0.27 3.77
CA ILE A 132 -0.54 -1.40 4.62
C ILE A 132 -0.65 -2.65 3.74
N CYS A 133 0.18 -3.65 4.00
CA CYS A 133 0.24 -4.85 3.18
C CYS A 133 0.21 -6.13 3.99
N VAL A 134 -0.60 -7.09 3.56
CA VAL A 134 -0.47 -8.49 3.97
C VAL A 134 0.19 -9.26 2.83
N ALA A 135 1.29 -9.94 3.12
CA ALA A 135 2.06 -10.68 2.12
C ALA A 135 2.39 -12.10 2.59
N ASP A 136 2.23 -13.06 1.69
CA ASP A 136 2.59 -14.46 1.93
C ASP A 136 4.02 -14.80 1.50
N ALA A 137 4.45 -16.03 1.81
CA ALA A 137 5.77 -16.57 1.55
C ALA A 137 6.22 -16.50 0.08
N LYS A 138 5.30 -16.38 -0.89
CA LYS A 138 5.68 -16.23 -2.30
C LYS A 138 6.21 -14.83 -2.56
N MET A 139 5.69 -13.81 -1.89
CA MET A 139 6.18 -12.43 -2.02
C MET A 139 7.34 -12.14 -1.07
N LEU A 140 7.32 -12.69 0.14
CA LEU A 140 8.38 -12.51 1.12
C LEU A 140 9.75 -12.93 0.56
N ARG A 141 10.77 -12.16 0.89
CA ARG A 141 12.17 -12.31 0.47
C ARG A 141 12.39 -12.16 -1.04
N HIS A 142 11.37 -11.79 -1.81
CA HIS A 142 11.54 -11.51 -3.23
C HIS A 142 12.51 -10.36 -3.45
N ARG A 143 13.46 -10.53 -4.37
CA ARG A 143 14.36 -9.46 -4.82
C ARG A 143 14.39 -9.43 -6.34
N LEU A 144 14.44 -8.21 -6.91
CA LEU A 144 14.72 -8.05 -8.33
C LEU A 144 16.15 -8.52 -8.64
N ARG A 145 16.33 -9.16 -9.81
CA ARG A 145 17.66 -9.61 -10.25
C ARG A 145 18.67 -8.48 -10.38
N SER A 146 18.20 -7.27 -10.71
CA SER A 146 19.03 -6.08 -10.79
C SER A 146 19.67 -5.70 -9.46
N GLY A 147 19.11 -6.15 -8.34
CA GLY A 147 19.61 -5.84 -7.00
C GLY A 147 19.42 -4.39 -6.55
N ILE A 148 18.83 -3.55 -7.41
CA ILE A 148 18.56 -2.10 -7.20
C ILE A 148 17.69 -1.87 -5.96
N LEU A 149 16.81 -2.82 -5.64
CA LEU A 149 16.00 -2.83 -4.43
C LEU A 149 16.45 -3.93 -3.47
N GLY A 150 16.21 -3.68 -2.18
CA GLY A 150 16.27 -4.69 -1.13
C GLY A 150 15.27 -5.83 -1.37
N ALA A 151 15.42 -6.92 -0.61
CA ALA A 151 14.44 -7.99 -0.62
C ALA A 151 13.14 -7.52 0.05
N PHE A 152 11.98 -7.90 -0.50
CA PHE A 152 10.69 -7.55 0.06
C PHE A 152 10.41 -8.31 1.37
N PRO A 153 9.86 -7.65 2.41
CA PRO A 153 9.73 -6.20 2.56
C PRO A 153 11.07 -5.57 2.96
N SER A 154 11.37 -4.37 2.45
CA SER A 154 12.47 -3.54 2.92
C SER A 154 12.04 -2.08 3.06
N ASN A 155 12.88 -1.26 3.68
CA ASN A 155 12.74 0.19 3.51
C ASN A 155 13.07 0.56 2.06
N TYR A 156 12.37 1.55 1.51
CA TYR A 156 12.54 1.98 0.13
C TYR A 156 12.81 3.50 0.07
N PRO A 157 14.04 3.91 -0.31
CA PRO A 157 14.32 5.31 -0.66
C PRO A 157 13.87 5.56 -2.10
N ILE A 158 12.70 6.18 -2.26
CA ILE A 158 12.03 6.42 -3.54
C ILE A 158 12.50 7.76 -4.11
N THR A 159 13.54 7.72 -4.93
CA THR A 159 14.11 8.88 -5.61
C THR A 159 13.75 8.90 -7.11
N PRO A 160 13.80 10.08 -7.78
CA PRO A 160 13.64 10.16 -9.23
C PRO A 160 14.57 9.21 -10.01
N ASN A 161 15.82 9.08 -9.56
CA ASN A 161 16.81 8.19 -10.17
C ASN A 161 16.42 6.72 -10.02
N LEU A 162 16.01 6.29 -8.82
CA LEU A 162 15.53 4.93 -8.59
C LEU A 162 14.35 4.60 -9.52
N VAL A 163 13.37 5.50 -9.62
CA VAL A 163 12.20 5.32 -10.49
C VAL A 163 12.62 5.24 -11.95
N ALA A 164 13.54 6.10 -12.39
CA ALA A 164 14.06 6.09 -13.77
C ALA A 164 14.75 4.75 -14.11
N GLU A 165 15.57 4.20 -13.21
CA GLU A 165 16.20 2.89 -13.37
C GLU A 165 15.17 1.76 -13.43
N LEU A 166 14.21 1.74 -12.51
CA LEU A 166 13.18 0.70 -12.48
C LEU A 166 12.28 0.72 -13.72
N ARG A 167 12.02 1.91 -14.31
CA ARG A 167 11.25 2.06 -15.55
C ARG A 167 11.93 1.43 -16.78
N GLN A 168 13.23 1.14 -16.73
CA GLN A 168 13.91 0.41 -17.80
C GLN A 168 13.52 -1.08 -17.80
N LEU A 169 12.91 -1.59 -16.73
CA LEU A 169 12.41 -2.96 -16.65
C LEU A 169 11.12 -3.10 -17.47
N ARG A 170 11.07 -4.10 -18.35
CA ARG A 170 9.90 -4.37 -19.22
C ARG A 170 8.58 -4.58 -18.47
N THR A 171 8.63 -4.93 -17.19
CA THR A 171 7.47 -5.19 -16.33
C THR A 171 7.12 -4.02 -15.41
N ALA A 172 7.79 -2.87 -15.54
CA ALA A 172 7.56 -1.71 -14.68
C ALA A 172 6.42 -0.82 -15.20
N ASN A 173 5.19 -1.16 -14.79
CA ASN A 173 3.98 -0.37 -15.10
C ASN A 173 3.78 0.75 -14.07
N PHE A 174 4.64 1.77 -14.10
CA PHE A 174 4.45 2.98 -13.28
C PHE A 174 3.33 3.87 -13.84
N ASP A 175 2.53 4.49 -12.96
CA ASP A 175 1.58 5.53 -13.38
C ASP A 175 2.33 6.86 -13.60
N LEU A 176 2.59 7.16 -14.87
CA LEU A 176 3.38 8.31 -15.28
C LEU A 176 2.84 9.64 -14.76
N ARG A 177 1.52 9.76 -14.52
CA ARG A 177 0.92 11.00 -14.03
C ARG A 177 1.47 11.43 -12.66
N PHE A 178 1.78 10.44 -11.82
CA PHE A 178 2.36 10.66 -10.49
C PHE A 178 3.88 10.80 -10.57
N ILE A 179 4.54 10.01 -11.42
CA ILE A 179 6.00 10.09 -11.61
C ILE A 179 6.41 11.45 -12.17
N GLU A 180 5.72 11.93 -13.19
CA GLU A 180 5.98 13.24 -13.78
C GLU A 180 5.74 14.36 -12.76
N LYS A 181 4.68 14.24 -11.94
CA LYS A 181 4.43 15.20 -10.86
C LYS A 181 5.51 15.17 -9.78
N MET A 182 5.95 13.99 -9.34
CA MET A 182 7.07 13.82 -8.42
C MET A 182 8.35 14.48 -8.95
N ASN A 183 8.65 14.29 -10.25
CA ASN A 183 9.81 14.89 -10.89
C ASN A 183 9.67 16.42 -11.06
N GLU A 184 8.49 16.93 -11.43
CA GLU A 184 8.20 18.36 -11.54
C GLU A 184 8.43 19.08 -10.21
N LEU A 185 8.04 18.45 -9.10
CA LEU A 185 8.21 18.96 -7.75
C LEU A 185 9.59 18.66 -7.15
N ASN A 186 10.45 17.93 -7.87
CA ASN A 186 11.75 17.45 -7.39
C ASN A 186 11.68 16.75 -6.03
N LEU A 187 10.67 15.90 -5.83
CA LEU A 187 10.43 15.19 -4.58
C LEU A 187 11.12 13.83 -4.54
N SER A 188 11.49 13.41 -3.34
CA SER A 188 11.86 12.04 -2.99
C SER A 188 11.10 11.62 -1.74
N PHE A 189 10.90 10.31 -1.56
CA PHE A 189 10.17 9.77 -0.42
C PHE A 189 10.92 8.62 0.23
N ASP A 190 10.89 8.56 1.56
CA ASP A 190 11.34 7.40 2.31
C ASP A 190 10.13 6.59 2.76
N ALA A 191 10.06 5.34 2.33
CA ALA A 191 9.11 4.38 2.86
C ALA A 191 9.81 3.51 3.92
N THR A 192 9.51 3.76 5.18
CA THR A 192 10.13 3.06 6.32
C THR A 192 9.13 2.10 6.96
N ILE A 193 9.52 0.85 7.12
CA ILE A 193 8.72 -0.16 7.83
C ILE A 193 8.60 0.24 9.29
N ILE A 194 7.37 0.41 9.76
CA ILE A 194 7.03 0.71 11.16
C ILE A 194 6.34 -0.45 11.87
N PHE A 195 5.87 -1.44 11.11
CA PHE A 195 5.27 -2.66 11.62
C PHE A 195 5.56 -3.80 10.66
N ASN A 196 6.00 -4.96 11.17
CA ASN A 196 6.30 -6.12 10.35
C ASN A 196 6.19 -7.38 11.20
N GLU A 197 4.99 -7.92 11.29
CA GLU A 197 4.65 -8.98 12.23
C GLU A 197 4.11 -10.21 11.49
N PRO A 198 4.43 -11.44 11.94
CA PRO A 198 3.82 -12.64 11.40
C PRO A 198 2.33 -12.71 11.76
N ILE A 199 1.53 -13.26 10.83
CA ILE A 199 0.14 -13.65 11.04
C ILE A 199 0.12 -15.18 11.17
N VAL A 200 -0.27 -15.66 12.35
CA VAL A 200 -0.40 -17.08 12.66
C VAL A 200 -1.87 -17.34 12.96
N ALA A 201 -2.51 -18.15 12.14
CA ALA A 201 -3.93 -18.44 12.18
C ALA A 201 -4.22 -19.83 11.57
N ASP A 202 -5.35 -20.43 11.94
CA ASP A 202 -5.69 -21.82 11.61
C ASP A 202 -5.76 -22.10 10.11
N ARG A 203 -6.16 -21.11 9.29
CA ARG A 203 -6.29 -21.24 7.83
C ARG A 203 -5.17 -20.55 7.05
N ILE A 204 -4.01 -20.37 7.69
CA ILE A 204 -2.79 -19.90 7.05
C ILE A 204 -1.79 -21.06 6.97
N ASN A 205 -1.51 -21.51 5.74
CA ASN A 205 -0.66 -22.67 5.49
C ASN A 205 0.81 -22.30 5.18
N MET A 206 1.12 -21.01 5.05
CA MET A 206 2.45 -20.51 4.70
C MET A 206 2.80 -19.26 5.51
N GLU A 207 4.10 -18.96 5.64
CA GLU A 207 4.56 -17.70 6.27
C GLU A 207 3.80 -16.52 5.67
N THR A 208 3.07 -15.79 6.52
CA THR A 208 2.29 -14.61 6.14
C THR A 208 2.61 -13.51 7.12
N ARG A 209 2.77 -12.28 6.62
CA ARG A 209 3.14 -11.12 7.45
C ARG A 209 2.25 -9.94 7.15
N LEU A 210 1.88 -9.21 8.20
CA LEU A 210 1.31 -7.87 8.12
C LEU A 210 2.44 -6.86 8.23
N ILE A 211 2.57 -6.02 7.22
CA ILE A 211 3.67 -5.08 7.05
C ILE A 211 3.09 -3.69 6.80
N ILE A 212 3.58 -2.69 7.52
CA ILE A 212 3.15 -1.30 7.37
C ILE A 212 4.37 -0.42 7.19
N TRP A 213 4.33 0.40 6.14
CA TRP A 213 5.31 1.45 5.90
C TRP A 213 4.69 2.80 6.23
N ASN A 214 5.48 3.66 6.88
CA ASN A 214 5.25 5.09 6.90
C ASN A 214 6.01 5.71 5.72
N VAL A 215 5.31 6.50 4.90
CA VAL A 215 5.89 7.19 3.75
C VAL A 215 6.06 8.67 4.09
N THR A 216 7.29 9.16 4.03
CA THR A 216 7.64 10.55 4.36
C THR A 216 8.40 11.21 3.23
N ILE A 217 8.24 12.53 3.07
CA ILE A 217 9.03 13.33 2.13
C ILE A 217 10.45 13.51 2.70
N CYS A 218 11.45 13.41 1.82
CA CYS A 218 12.86 13.67 2.12
C CYS A 218 13.24 15.14 1.84
#